data_AF-A0A2P8DFQ2-F1
#
_entry.id   AF-A0A2P8DFQ2-F1
#
_cell.length_a   1.000
_cell.length_b   1.000
_cell.length_c   1.000
_cell.angle_alpha   90.00
_cell.angle_beta   90.00
_cell.angle_gamma   90.00
#
_symmetry.space_group_name_H-M   'P 1'
#
loop_
_entity.id
_entity.type
_entity.pdbx_description
1 polymer ?
#
loop_
_entity_poly.entity_id
_entity_poly.type
_entity_poly.pdbx_seq_one_letter_code
_entity_poly.pdbx_strand_id
1 'polypeptide(L)'
;MPATTRPPTRAARFAAVLTAVKAAHDVGDFAAQTDHQSARKPCAADRAEGVACTEAASWRALAAHVASYHAVQAAALVTVDRALGLGLSPARMVAGIALSAATHAVIDRRWPVRLFMDRTGSTAFRLHGGGAMHVDQAAHHACLAAAALVMATGPDRR
;
A
#
# COMPACT_ATOMS: atom_id res chain seq x y z
N MET A 1 43.71 -2.38 -0.06
CA MET A 1 42.84 -1.23 0.30
C MET A 1 41.40 -1.70 0.25
N PRO A 2 40.57 -1.53 1.29
CA PRO A 2 39.16 -1.84 1.16
C PRO A 2 38.55 -0.89 0.11
N ALA A 3 37.86 -1.44 -0.88
CA ALA A 3 37.15 -0.65 -1.87
C ALA A 3 36.07 0.16 -1.14
N THR A 4 36.17 1.49 -1.19
CA THR A 4 35.13 2.37 -0.67
C THR A 4 33.92 2.27 -1.59
N THR A 5 32.94 1.43 -1.23
CA THR A 5 31.67 1.36 -1.95
C THR A 5 30.94 2.68 -1.80
N ARG A 6 30.74 3.39 -2.92
CA ARG A 6 30.02 4.65 -2.93
C ARG A 6 28.57 4.41 -2.48
N PRO A 7 27.99 5.23 -1.60
CA PRO A 7 26.61 5.06 -1.16
C PRO A 7 25.65 5.11 -2.36
N PRO A 8 24.51 4.38 -2.29
CA PRO A 8 23.54 4.37 -3.37
C PRO A 8 22.94 5.76 -3.57
N THR A 9 22.69 6.12 -4.83
CA THR A 9 22.07 7.41 -5.17
C THR A 9 20.62 7.45 -4.67
N ARG A 10 20.07 8.66 -4.49
CA ARG A 10 18.64 8.83 -4.13
C ARG A 10 17.71 8.16 -5.14
N ALA A 11 18.04 8.22 -6.42
CA ALA A 11 17.28 7.54 -7.48
C ALA A 11 17.32 6.01 -7.32
N ALA A 12 18.49 5.43 -7.03
CA ALA A 12 18.62 4.00 -6.80
C ALA A 12 17.85 3.54 -5.55
N ARG A 13 17.92 4.30 -4.45
CA ARG A 13 17.12 4.05 -3.25
C ARG A 13 15.63 4.10 -3.54
N PHE A 14 15.18 5.15 -4.24
CA PHE A 14 13.77 5.30 -4.59
C PHE A 14 13.28 4.14 -5.45
N ALA A 15 14.01 3.77 -6.50
CA ALA A 15 13.63 2.66 -7.38
C ALA A 15 13.58 1.32 -6.63
N ALA A 16 14.57 1.03 -5.79
CA ALA A 16 14.61 -0.20 -4.98
C ALA A 16 13.45 -0.26 -3.97
N VAL A 17 13.21 0.84 -3.24
CA VAL A 17 12.12 0.94 -2.27
C VAL A 17 10.78 0.82 -2.97
N LEU A 18 10.53 1.58 -4.05
CA LEU A 18 9.28 1.54 -4.80
C LEU A 18 8.98 0.13 -5.30
N THR A 19 9.97 -0.55 -5.86
CA THR A 19 9.82 -1.93 -6.35
C THR A 19 9.47 -2.87 -5.20
N ALA A 20 10.16 -2.76 -4.07
CA ALA A 20 9.93 -3.61 -2.91
C ALA A 20 8.53 -3.38 -2.29
N VAL A 21 8.12 -2.13 -2.06
CA VAL A 21 6.82 -1.83 -1.46
C VAL A 21 5.66 -2.11 -2.40
N LYS A 22 5.87 -1.98 -3.73
CA LYS A 22 4.87 -2.39 -4.72
C LYS A 22 4.70 -3.91 -4.75
N ALA A 23 5.79 -4.68 -4.77
CA ALA A 23 5.68 -6.14 -4.70
C ALA A 23 5.03 -6.59 -3.38
N ALA A 24 5.41 -5.95 -2.27
CA ALA A 24 4.79 -6.21 -0.96
C ALA A 24 3.32 -5.81 -0.90
N HIS A 25 2.89 -4.79 -1.65
CA HIS A 25 1.48 -4.43 -1.80
C HIS A 25 0.70 -5.57 -2.44
N ASP A 26 1.15 -6.08 -3.59
CA ASP A 26 0.50 -7.19 -4.29
C ASP A 26 0.42 -8.45 -3.38
N VAL A 27 1.50 -8.75 -2.64
CA VAL A 27 1.51 -9.85 -1.65
C VAL A 27 0.52 -9.58 -0.49
N GLY A 28 0.50 -8.37 0.05
CA GLY A 28 -0.35 -7.99 1.17
C GLY A 28 -1.84 -8.02 0.81
N ASP A 29 -2.21 -7.54 -0.37
CA ASP A 29 -3.60 -7.39 -0.81
C ASP A 29 -4.18 -8.67 -1.41
N PHE A 30 -3.36 -9.47 -2.11
CA PHE A 30 -3.86 -10.64 -2.83
C PHE A 30 -3.48 -11.98 -2.21
N ALA A 31 -2.31 -12.09 -1.55
CA ALA A 31 -1.85 -13.37 -1.01
C ALA A 31 -2.04 -13.50 0.51
N ALA A 32 -1.80 -12.42 1.26
CA ALA A 32 -1.90 -12.42 2.72
C ALA A 32 -3.29 -12.03 3.23
N GLN A 33 -4.08 -11.34 2.42
CA GLN A 33 -5.45 -10.95 2.76
C GLN A 33 -6.39 -12.17 2.76
N THR A 34 -7.24 -12.25 3.78
CA THR A 34 -8.28 -13.28 3.88
C THR A 34 -9.60 -12.85 3.25
N ASP A 35 -10.42 -13.82 2.85
CA ASP A 35 -11.80 -13.56 2.36
C ASP A 35 -12.62 -12.76 3.37
N HIS A 36 -12.48 -13.04 4.67
CA HIS A 36 -13.15 -12.31 5.72
C HIS A 36 -12.80 -10.81 5.70
N GLN A 37 -11.52 -10.49 5.55
CA GLN A 37 -11.03 -9.11 5.46
C GLN A 37 -11.55 -8.44 4.18
N SER A 38 -11.34 -9.07 3.02
CA SER A 38 -11.75 -8.52 1.72
C SER A 38 -13.24 -8.19 1.64
N ALA A 39 -14.09 -9.08 2.16
CA ALA A 39 -15.54 -8.91 2.15
C ALA A 39 -16.03 -7.81 3.10
N ARG A 40 -15.38 -7.62 4.26
CA ARG A 40 -15.91 -6.78 5.36
C ARG A 40 -15.20 -5.45 5.52
N LYS A 41 -13.96 -5.28 5.05
CA LYS A 41 -13.21 -4.01 5.11
C LYS A 41 -13.84 -2.82 4.37
N PRO A 42 -14.67 -2.98 3.31
CA PRO A 42 -15.30 -1.85 2.63
C PRO A 42 -16.39 -1.17 3.47
N CYS A 43 -16.73 0.08 3.12
CA CYS A 43 -17.90 0.74 3.70
C CYS A 43 -19.20 0.03 3.29
N ALA A 44 -20.29 0.21 4.06
CA ALA A 44 -21.55 -0.52 3.85
C ALA A 44 -22.06 -0.53 2.39
N ALA A 45 -21.97 0.62 1.70
CA ALA A 45 -22.45 0.75 0.33
C ALA A 45 -21.59 0.02 -0.72
N ASP A 46 -20.38 -0.38 -0.37
CA ASP A 46 -19.39 -1.00 -1.26
C ASP A 46 -19.05 -2.45 -0.86
N ARG A 47 -19.85 -3.05 0.04
CA ARG A 47 -19.73 -4.47 0.41
C ARG A 47 -20.37 -5.36 -0.65
N ALA A 48 -19.84 -6.57 -0.78
CA ALA A 48 -20.42 -7.59 -1.65
C ALA A 48 -21.83 -7.99 -1.17
N GLU A 49 -22.67 -8.40 -2.11
CA GLU A 49 -24.01 -8.90 -1.82
C GLU A 49 -23.96 -10.07 -0.82
N GLY A 50 -24.91 -10.09 0.11
CA GLY A 50 -24.96 -11.10 1.18
C GLY A 50 -24.00 -10.87 2.35
N VAL A 51 -23.11 -9.88 2.29
CA VAL A 51 -22.19 -9.57 3.40
C VAL A 51 -22.84 -8.60 4.40
N ALA A 52 -23.44 -9.15 5.46
CA ALA A 52 -23.96 -8.37 6.58
C ALA A 52 -22.91 -8.23 7.70
N CYS A 53 -22.52 -7.00 8.06
CA CYS A 53 -21.75 -6.70 9.27
C CYS A 53 -22.00 -5.26 9.75
N THR A 54 -21.76 -5.03 11.04
CA THR A 54 -21.81 -3.66 11.60
C THR A 54 -20.62 -2.84 11.11
N GLU A 55 -20.72 -1.51 11.12
CA GLU A 55 -19.58 -0.64 10.80
C GLU A 55 -18.39 -0.90 11.73
N ALA A 56 -18.63 -1.16 13.02
CA ALA A 56 -17.56 -1.53 13.96
C ALA A 56 -16.82 -2.81 13.53
N ALA A 57 -17.55 -3.84 13.08
CA ALA A 57 -16.94 -5.07 12.56
C ALA A 57 -16.17 -4.81 11.26
N SER A 58 -16.67 -3.93 10.39
CA SER A 58 -15.99 -3.50 9.16
C SER A 58 -14.67 -2.78 9.45
N TRP A 59 -14.65 -1.83 10.39
CA TRP A 59 -13.43 -1.15 10.81
C TRP A 59 -12.43 -2.10 11.45
N ARG A 60 -12.88 -3.10 12.22
CA ARG A 60 -11.99 -4.15 12.75
C ARG A 60 -11.37 -5.01 11.64
N ALA A 61 -12.16 -5.39 10.62
CA ALA A 61 -11.65 -6.13 9.46
C ALA A 61 -10.62 -5.30 8.67
N LEU A 62 -10.89 -4.02 8.47
CA LEU A 62 -9.94 -3.09 7.84
C LEU A 62 -8.66 -2.93 8.67
N ALA A 63 -8.78 -2.67 9.96
CA ALA A 63 -7.62 -2.50 10.84
C ALA A 63 -6.74 -3.76 10.85
N ALA A 64 -7.35 -4.96 10.91
CA ALA A 64 -6.61 -6.22 10.82
C ALA A 64 -5.89 -6.36 9.47
N HIS A 65 -6.56 -6.02 8.37
CA HIS A 65 -5.96 -6.05 7.04
C HIS A 65 -4.79 -5.07 6.94
N VAL A 66 -5.00 -3.79 7.26
CA VAL A 66 -3.97 -2.74 7.24
C VAL A 66 -2.77 -3.14 8.11
N ALA A 67 -3.00 -3.72 9.29
CA ALA A 67 -1.92 -4.20 10.16
C ALA A 67 -1.11 -5.33 9.50
N SER A 68 -1.78 -6.38 8.99
CA SER A 68 -1.11 -7.51 8.32
C SER A 68 -0.36 -7.08 7.05
N TYR A 69 -0.99 -6.23 6.24
CA TYR A 69 -0.42 -5.68 5.02
C TYR A 69 0.84 -4.84 5.29
N HIS A 70 0.81 -3.97 6.32
CA HIS A 70 1.98 -3.15 6.64
C HIS A 70 3.08 -3.94 7.35
N ALA A 71 2.77 -5.08 7.99
CA ALA A 71 3.79 -6.01 8.45
C ALA A 71 4.56 -6.61 7.26
N VAL A 72 3.86 -6.99 6.18
CA VAL A 72 4.48 -7.46 4.93
C VAL A 72 5.35 -6.36 4.30
N GLN A 73 4.83 -5.12 4.18
CA GLN A 73 5.63 -4.00 3.66
C GLN A 73 6.87 -3.71 4.52
N ALA A 74 6.72 -3.68 5.85
CA ALA A 74 7.84 -3.40 6.76
C ALA A 74 8.92 -4.47 6.63
N ALA A 75 8.54 -5.75 6.53
CA ALA A 75 9.47 -6.85 6.31
C ALA A 75 10.20 -6.72 4.97
N ALA A 76 9.49 -6.42 3.88
CA ALA A 76 10.10 -6.21 2.57
C ALA A 76 11.07 -5.01 2.57
N LEU A 77 10.69 -3.90 3.20
CA LEU A 77 11.50 -2.69 3.28
C LEU A 77 12.77 -2.91 4.10
N VAL A 78 12.68 -3.59 5.25
CA VAL A 78 13.86 -3.95 6.05
C VAL A 78 14.77 -4.91 5.27
N THR A 79 14.19 -5.90 4.60
CA THR A 79 14.94 -6.88 3.81
C THR A 79 15.72 -6.19 2.69
N VAL A 80 15.07 -5.32 1.90
CA VAL A 80 15.72 -4.63 0.79
C VAL A 80 16.76 -3.60 1.26
N ASP A 81 16.50 -2.90 2.37
CA ASP A 81 17.46 -1.98 2.99
C ASP A 81 18.75 -2.69 3.38
N ARG A 82 18.65 -3.86 4.01
CA ARG A 82 19.81 -4.64 4.45
C ARG A 82 20.51 -5.33 3.29
N ALA A 83 19.77 -6.00 2.41
CA ALA A 83 20.34 -6.77 1.32
C ALA A 83 21.08 -5.89 0.29
N LEU A 84 20.58 -4.68 0.03
CA LEU A 84 21.17 -3.76 -0.95
C LEU A 84 22.02 -2.65 -0.32
N GLY A 85 22.16 -2.62 1.02
CA GLY A 85 22.91 -1.57 1.72
C GLY A 85 22.37 -0.16 1.46
N LEU A 86 21.03 0.00 1.43
CA LEU A 86 20.42 1.27 1.05
C LEU A 86 20.69 2.38 2.08
N GLY A 87 20.79 2.02 3.36
CA GLY A 87 21.08 2.97 4.43
C GLY A 87 19.88 3.88 4.74
N LEU A 88 18.66 3.34 4.69
CA LEU A 88 17.44 4.09 4.93
C LEU A 88 17.34 4.58 6.38
N SER A 89 16.84 5.81 6.56
CA SER A 89 16.56 6.37 7.87
C SER A 89 15.32 5.69 8.48
N PRO A 90 15.38 5.16 9.72
CA PRO A 90 14.23 4.51 10.36
C PRO A 90 13.03 5.45 10.50
N ALA A 91 13.28 6.71 10.83
CA ALA A 91 12.22 7.71 10.94
C ALA A 91 11.49 7.92 9.61
N ARG A 92 12.23 7.88 8.48
CA ARG A 92 11.64 8.01 7.14
C ARG A 92 10.94 6.73 6.69
N MET A 93 11.44 5.56 7.07
CA MET A 93 10.74 4.28 6.87
C MET A 93 9.38 4.30 7.59
N VAL A 94 9.36 4.66 8.87
CA VAL A 94 8.12 4.77 9.67
C VAL A 94 7.18 5.81 9.07
N ALA A 95 7.68 7.00 8.70
CA ALA A 95 6.85 8.05 8.09
C ALA A 95 6.22 7.59 6.75
N GLY A 96 6.97 6.89 5.91
CA GLY A 96 6.45 6.35 4.66
C GLY A 96 5.42 5.24 4.88
N ILE A 97 5.66 4.34 5.84
CA ILE A 97 4.69 3.29 6.21
C ILE A 97 3.42 3.91 6.79
N ALA A 98 3.52 4.95 7.62
CA ALA A 98 2.37 5.65 8.17
C ALA A 98 1.56 6.36 7.06
N LEU A 99 2.22 6.99 6.09
CA LEU A 99 1.56 7.58 4.93
C LEU A 99 0.81 6.51 4.12
N SER A 100 1.49 5.40 3.80
CA SER A 100 0.89 4.24 3.13
C SER A 100 -0.31 3.72 3.90
N ALA A 101 -0.21 3.55 5.22
CA ALA A 101 -1.30 3.01 6.04
C ALA A 101 -2.54 3.91 6.05
N ALA A 102 -2.34 5.22 6.15
CA ALA A 102 -3.44 6.18 6.10
C ALA A 102 -4.15 6.15 4.74
N THR A 103 -3.38 6.21 3.64
CA THR A 103 -3.97 6.19 2.29
C THR A 103 -4.61 4.85 1.98
N HIS A 104 -3.97 3.74 2.35
CA HIS A 104 -4.48 2.38 2.13
C HIS A 104 -5.81 2.18 2.84
N ALA A 105 -5.89 2.58 4.11
CA ALA A 105 -7.12 2.48 4.90
C ALA A 105 -8.28 3.27 4.26
N VAL A 106 -8.01 4.44 3.68
CA VAL A 106 -9.03 5.25 3.00
C VAL A 106 -9.47 4.61 1.69
N ILE A 107 -8.53 4.19 0.84
CA ILE A 107 -8.81 3.59 -0.47
C ILE A 107 -9.59 2.28 -0.28
N ASP A 108 -9.23 1.46 0.70
CA ASP A 108 -9.90 0.19 1.02
C ASP A 108 -11.33 0.33 1.52
N ARG A 109 -11.78 1.54 1.86
CA ARG A 109 -13.21 1.80 2.06
C ARG A 109 -13.99 1.74 0.75
N ARG A 110 -13.31 1.68 -0.40
CA ARG A 110 -13.78 1.55 -1.79
C ARG A 110 -14.64 2.71 -2.32
N TRP A 111 -15.28 3.48 -1.44
CA TRP A 111 -16.03 4.67 -1.84
C TRP A 111 -15.21 5.70 -2.62
N PRO A 112 -13.89 5.94 -2.39
CA PRO A 112 -13.15 6.91 -3.20
C PRO A 112 -13.01 6.43 -4.66
N VAL A 113 -12.76 5.14 -4.85
CA VAL A 113 -12.66 4.52 -6.19
C VAL A 113 -14.02 4.55 -6.89
N ARG A 114 -15.10 4.16 -6.20
CA ARG A 114 -16.47 4.26 -6.73
C ARG A 114 -16.79 5.69 -7.15
N LEU A 115 -16.57 6.66 -6.26
CA LEU A 115 -16.84 8.07 -6.53
C LEU A 115 -16.04 8.57 -7.74
N PHE A 116 -14.75 8.26 -7.81
CA PHE A 116 -13.90 8.65 -8.94
C PHE A 116 -14.44 8.08 -10.26
N MET A 117 -14.73 6.78 -10.31
CA MET A 117 -15.21 6.13 -11.52
C MET A 117 -16.59 6.62 -11.94
N ASP A 118 -17.50 6.85 -10.99
CA ASP A 118 -18.83 7.37 -11.27
C ASP A 118 -18.77 8.83 -11.79
N ARG A 119 -17.85 9.64 -11.27
CA ARG A 119 -17.68 11.05 -11.67
C ARG A 119 -16.94 11.23 -13.00
N THR A 120 -16.12 10.26 -13.39
CA THR A 120 -15.32 10.30 -14.62
C THR A 120 -15.99 9.54 -15.78
N GLY A 121 -17.23 9.06 -15.61
CA GLY A 121 -17.97 8.36 -16.65
C GLY A 121 -17.56 6.90 -16.85
N SER A 122 -16.83 6.31 -15.91
CA SER A 122 -16.33 4.93 -15.96
C SER A 122 -17.23 3.91 -15.23
N THR A 123 -18.51 4.23 -15.00
CA THR A 123 -19.45 3.38 -14.25
C THR A 123 -19.63 1.98 -14.87
N ALA A 124 -19.77 1.89 -16.19
CA ALA A 124 -19.91 0.60 -16.87
C ALA A 124 -18.64 -0.26 -16.72
N PHE A 125 -17.46 0.35 -16.80
CA PHE A 125 -16.19 -0.33 -16.56
C PHE A 125 -16.07 -0.82 -15.11
N ARG A 126 -16.54 -0.01 -14.13
CA ARG A 126 -16.59 -0.39 -12.72
C ARG A 126 -17.47 -1.62 -12.47
N LEU A 127 -18.67 -1.64 -13.04
CA LEU A 127 -19.69 -2.66 -12.75
C LEU A 127 -19.53 -3.95 -13.57
N HIS A 128 -19.07 -3.85 -14.82
CA HIS A 128 -19.11 -4.96 -15.77
C HIS A 128 -17.74 -5.33 -16.36
N GLY A 129 -16.77 -4.41 -16.32
CA GLY A 129 -15.45 -4.62 -16.92
C GLY A 129 -14.34 -5.00 -15.95
N GLY A 130 -14.66 -5.24 -14.66
CA GLY A 130 -13.64 -5.49 -13.62
C GLY A 130 -12.77 -4.27 -13.31
N GLY A 131 -13.19 -3.07 -13.71
CA GLY A 131 -12.39 -1.85 -13.60
C GLY A 131 -12.17 -1.36 -12.18
N ALA A 132 -13.05 -1.72 -11.25
CA ALA A 132 -12.93 -1.33 -9.84
C ALA A 132 -11.58 -1.73 -9.24
N MET A 133 -11.16 -2.99 -9.46
CA MET A 133 -9.87 -3.49 -8.99
C MET A 133 -8.69 -2.75 -9.63
N HIS A 134 -8.75 -2.49 -10.94
CA HIS A 134 -7.65 -1.82 -11.63
C HIS A 134 -7.44 -0.38 -11.14
N VAL A 135 -8.53 0.37 -10.92
CA VAL A 135 -8.47 1.74 -10.42
C VAL A 135 -8.08 1.78 -8.94
N ASP A 136 -8.54 0.82 -8.14
CA ASP A 136 -8.12 0.62 -6.75
C ASP A 136 -6.60 0.43 -6.64
N GLN A 137 -6.06 -0.52 -7.41
CA GLN A 137 -4.62 -0.81 -7.43
C GLN A 137 -3.81 0.37 -7.99
N ALA A 138 -4.32 1.07 -9.01
CA ALA A 138 -3.66 2.28 -9.52
C ALA A 138 -3.57 3.39 -8.45
N ALA A 139 -4.63 3.58 -7.66
CA ALA A 139 -4.64 4.54 -6.56
C ALA A 139 -3.61 4.17 -5.48
N HIS A 140 -3.56 2.90 -5.08
CA HIS A 140 -2.56 2.40 -4.13
C HIS A 140 -1.13 2.57 -4.67
N HIS A 141 -0.86 2.19 -5.91
CA HIS A 141 0.47 2.38 -6.52
C HIS A 141 0.91 3.84 -6.56
N ALA A 142 0.00 4.78 -6.83
CA ALA A 142 0.30 6.21 -6.79
C ALA A 142 0.69 6.67 -5.36
N CYS A 143 -0.04 6.22 -4.34
CA CYS A 143 0.29 6.50 -2.94
C CYS A 143 1.62 5.83 -2.52
N LEU A 144 1.89 4.61 -2.98
CA LEU A 144 3.16 3.92 -2.74
C LEU A 144 4.35 4.64 -3.36
N ALA A 145 4.19 5.24 -4.55
CA ALA A 145 5.21 6.10 -5.13
C ALA A 145 5.52 7.31 -4.23
N ALA A 146 4.49 7.98 -3.69
CA ALA A 146 4.68 9.07 -2.73
C ALA A 146 5.34 8.59 -1.43
N ALA A 147 4.91 7.45 -0.88
CA ALA A 147 5.50 6.85 0.31
C ALA A 147 6.98 6.46 0.09
N ALA A 148 7.31 5.87 -1.06
CA ALA A 148 8.67 5.52 -1.43
C ALA A 148 9.57 6.77 -1.57
N LEU A 149 9.04 7.88 -2.09
CA LEU A 149 9.76 9.16 -2.08
C LEU A 149 10.08 9.60 -0.65
N VAL A 150 9.12 9.50 0.27
CA VAL A 150 9.35 9.80 1.69
C VAL A 150 10.47 8.90 2.24
N MET A 151 10.35 7.58 2.08
CA MET A 151 11.35 6.63 2.59
C MET A 151 12.76 6.87 2.03
N ALA A 152 12.88 7.19 0.74
CA ALA A 152 14.16 7.26 0.03
C ALA A 152 14.90 8.60 0.13
N THR A 153 14.25 9.68 0.58
CA THR A 153 14.81 11.06 0.54
C THR A 153 15.28 11.60 1.90
N GLY A 154 15.58 10.72 2.86
CA GLY A 154 16.14 11.11 4.16
C GLY A 154 17.64 11.43 4.15
N PRO A 155 18.16 12.10 5.21
CA PRO A 155 19.59 12.11 5.49
C PRO A 155 20.09 10.67 5.68
N ASP A 156 21.32 10.41 5.24
CA ASP A 156 21.98 9.11 5.43
C ASP A 156 22.03 8.77 6.92
N ARG A 157 21.86 7.49 7.28
CA ARG A 157 22.31 7.00 8.59
C ARG A 157 23.81 7.27 8.70
N ARG A 158 24.20 8.30 9.47
CA ARG A 158 25.58 8.47 9.94
C ARG A 158 25.88 7.44 11.01
#